data_AF-A0A0K0DU79-F1
#
_entry.id   AF-A0A0K0DU79-F1
#
_cell.length_a   1.000
_cell.length_b   1.000
_cell.length_c   1.000
_cell.angle_alpha   90.00
_cell.angle_beta   90.00
_cell.angle_gamma   90.00
#
_symmetry.space_group_name_H-M   'P 1'
#
loop_
_entity.id
_entity.type
_entity.pdbx_description
1 polymer ?
#
loop_
_entity_poly.entity_id
_entity_poly.type
_entity_poly.pdbx_seq_one_letter_code
_entity_poly.pdbx_strand_id
1 'polypeptide(L)'
;MKLYFLILLFFAQNIIYQRIFGIPLYINNNIFEKNGNKNNDEIFPKVPPYCNEVPVLYAHATQLTSNSSTKFIKIQAPLSLHRTVCFTIDDSPNGSLAFDRDNIGDILPLHSLTFIRLEHEYPITQRYKFALPEVDTSCICECNLNSHVCNPQTYSLFNKCDGTENDTIDTSCYNTFSSIRLKNGCSSETQFSNVCCKVRFNPYLGMSFTAVKLNKPNIYALFKYIVYKTNDKNEWNMVEDKVVKVSINGDLQSKFIDNARTIRLQLGPIGNMINTLDSGMYFVKNNPNGSPMGQDLRHQPVNDIDSSSMEKLGWYRENSFNKGLYEVYKGDINLRARHLVDIIDCHDQKYQSKLEANYYINKNTGDHSKFFIADPLHTIYSWIDGAVLYDRFAFVNQKESANVVAHLSFYIKNVSNPDHRRVTFHQGASYIKNFTGEIITDDMSNHYFNVTVYEAYGLLNGVVKSGISEEDEDESSFNILVNEIGLPYKQFHIQLNHNTDLKIEEKMICISNEDSLNSTKICKIIKLHVEDLKETVESKKWVTGKGYCEECNKKQVESFIKFLNPSAWFKDVNTIEDAAKACMSVVFYFAIFIVIIILIKSCLIPLLQCIICPGYFFMVKKR
;
A
#
# COMPACT_ATOMS: atom_id res chain seq x y z
N MET A 1 34.00 5.69 -31.02
CA MET A 1 33.18 4.50 -31.34
C MET A 1 32.79 3.66 -30.11
N LYS A 2 33.66 3.38 -29.14
CA LYS A 2 33.30 2.57 -27.95
C LYS A 2 32.23 3.19 -27.02
N LEU A 3 32.09 4.52 -26.98
CA LEU A 3 31.08 5.21 -26.15
C LEU A 3 29.65 5.10 -26.71
N TYR A 4 29.49 5.04 -28.04
CA TYR A 4 28.17 4.89 -28.69
C TYR A 4 27.57 3.50 -28.45
N PHE A 5 28.41 2.47 -28.36
CA PHE A 5 27.98 1.10 -28.07
C PHE A 5 27.50 0.93 -26.62
N LEU A 6 28.08 1.66 -25.67
CA LEU A 6 27.67 1.67 -24.26
C LEU A 6 26.33 2.38 -24.06
N ILE A 7 26.07 3.47 -24.81
CA ILE A 7 24.78 4.16 -24.79
C ILE A 7 23.70 3.28 -25.43
N LEU A 8 23.99 2.58 -26.54
CA LEU A 8 23.06 1.63 -27.14
C LEU A 8 22.77 0.42 -26.24
N LEU A 9 23.73 -0.05 -25.44
CA LEU A 9 23.51 -1.10 -24.44
C LEU A 9 22.64 -0.61 -23.26
N PHE A 10 22.79 0.65 -22.84
CA PHE A 10 21.92 1.26 -21.81
C PHE A 10 20.49 1.51 -22.30
N PHE A 11 20.29 1.80 -23.59
CA PHE A 11 18.96 1.88 -24.18
C PHE A 11 18.36 0.51 -24.50
N ALA A 12 19.18 -0.49 -24.87
CA ALA A 12 18.72 -1.85 -25.12
C ALA A 12 18.33 -2.60 -23.83
N GLN A 13 19.03 -2.37 -22.71
CA GLN A 13 18.67 -2.98 -21.41
C GLN A 13 17.43 -2.35 -20.77
N ASN A 14 17.10 -1.09 -21.08
CA ASN A 14 15.86 -0.46 -20.60
C ASN A 14 14.62 -0.79 -21.45
N ILE A 15 14.79 -1.32 -22.65
CA ILE A 15 13.67 -1.76 -23.52
C ILE A 15 13.30 -3.24 -23.28
N ILE A 16 14.21 -4.04 -22.68
CA ILE A 16 14.00 -5.47 -22.45
C ILE A 16 13.41 -5.77 -21.04
N TYR A 17 13.27 -4.76 -20.17
CA TYR A 17 12.61 -4.90 -18.85
C TYR A 17 11.16 -4.38 -18.79
N GLN A 18 10.51 -4.13 -19.94
CA GLN A 18 9.05 -4.12 -20.02
C GLN A 18 8.54 -5.55 -20.15
N ARG A 19 8.64 -6.34 -19.06
CA ARG A 19 7.75 -7.49 -18.90
C ARG A 19 6.34 -6.94 -18.71
N ILE A 20 5.52 -7.25 -19.69
CA ILE A 20 4.09 -7.01 -19.78
C ILE A 20 3.42 -7.66 -18.56
N PHE A 21 3.30 -6.92 -17.47
CA PHE A 21 2.25 -7.16 -16.48
C PHE A 21 1.00 -6.45 -17.01
N GLY A 22 -0.05 -7.24 -17.23
CA GLY A 22 -1.29 -6.79 -17.84
C GLY A 22 -1.87 -5.60 -17.09
N ILE A 23 -1.83 -4.43 -17.72
CA ILE A 23 -2.70 -3.33 -17.35
C ILE A 23 -4.12 -3.84 -17.65
N PRO A 24 -5.02 -3.96 -16.66
CA PRO A 24 -6.42 -4.18 -16.98
C PRO A 24 -6.87 -2.95 -17.77
N LEU A 25 -7.13 -3.14 -19.08
CA LEU A 25 -7.83 -2.17 -19.89
C LEU A 25 -9.21 -1.96 -19.26
N TYR A 26 -9.32 -0.93 -18.41
CA TYR A 26 -10.59 -0.38 -18.00
C TYR A 26 -11.20 0.31 -19.21
N ILE A 27 -11.94 -0.48 -19.98
CA ILE A 27 -12.78 0.03 -21.06
C ILE A 27 -13.84 0.92 -20.41
N ASN A 28 -13.74 2.21 -20.69
CA ASN A 28 -14.71 3.21 -20.34
C ASN A 28 -16.05 2.85 -20.99
N ASN A 29 -17.03 2.39 -20.21
CA ASN A 29 -18.35 1.96 -20.70
C ASN A 29 -19.23 3.09 -21.30
N ASN A 30 -18.68 4.28 -21.55
CA ASN A 30 -19.39 5.40 -22.15
C ASN A 30 -18.69 6.02 -23.38
N ILE A 31 -17.67 5.36 -23.97
CA ILE A 31 -17.07 5.78 -25.25
C ILE A 31 -16.93 4.56 -26.17
N PHE A 32 -18.07 4.03 -26.60
CA PHE A 32 -18.19 3.37 -27.91
C PHE A 32 -18.99 4.32 -28.83
N GLU A 33 -18.49 5.54 -28.99
CA GLU A 33 -18.77 6.27 -30.22
C GLU A 33 -17.95 5.60 -31.33
N LYS A 34 -18.66 5.22 -32.39
CA LYS A 34 -18.14 4.75 -33.67
C LYS A 34 -16.88 5.52 -34.08
N ASN A 35 -15.70 4.98 -33.79
CA ASN A 35 -14.49 5.33 -34.52
C ASN A 35 -14.14 4.15 -35.42
N GLY A 36 -14.60 4.27 -36.67
CA GLY A 36 -14.20 3.41 -37.77
C GLY A 36 -12.73 3.65 -38.08
N ASN A 37 -11.86 2.83 -37.51
CA ASN A 37 -10.55 2.54 -38.08
C ASN A 37 -10.39 1.01 -38.11
N LYS A 38 -10.81 0.44 -39.23
CA LYS A 38 -10.34 -0.87 -39.70
C LYS A 38 -8.81 -0.80 -39.73
N ASN A 39 -8.11 -1.70 -39.04
CA ASN A 39 -6.84 -2.33 -39.48
C ASN A 39 -6.01 -3.04 -38.37
N ASN A 40 -6.45 -3.14 -37.11
CA ASN A 40 -5.65 -3.82 -36.06
C ASN A 40 -6.33 -5.00 -35.32
N ASP A 41 -7.52 -5.45 -35.75
CA ASP A 41 -8.27 -6.53 -35.09
C ASP A 41 -7.94 -7.96 -35.60
N GLU A 42 -6.85 -8.14 -36.35
CA GLU A 42 -6.51 -9.41 -37.02
C GLU A 42 -5.62 -10.38 -36.21
N ILE A 43 -5.28 -10.07 -34.96
CA ILE A 43 -4.24 -10.84 -34.23
C ILE A 43 -4.81 -12.05 -33.46
N PHE A 44 -6.13 -12.17 -33.27
CA PHE A 44 -6.74 -13.30 -32.56
C PHE A 44 -7.68 -14.11 -33.45
N PRO A 45 -7.55 -15.45 -33.49
CA PRO A 45 -8.43 -16.30 -34.30
C PRO A 45 -9.88 -16.16 -33.82
N LYS A 46 -10.81 -15.93 -34.76
CA LYS A 46 -12.27 -15.79 -34.50
C LYS A 46 -12.93 -17.16 -34.27
N VAL A 47 -12.34 -17.97 -33.41
CA VAL A 47 -12.77 -19.34 -33.13
C VAL A 47 -13.62 -19.35 -31.85
N PRO A 48 -14.69 -20.17 -31.77
CA PRO A 48 -15.44 -20.34 -30.54
C PRO A 48 -14.53 -20.75 -29.37
N PRO A 49 -14.81 -20.27 -28.15
CA PRO A 49 -14.09 -20.68 -26.95
C PRO A 49 -14.34 -22.16 -26.64
N TYR A 50 -13.53 -22.73 -25.75
CA TYR A 50 -13.77 -24.07 -25.21
C TYR A 50 -15.15 -24.12 -24.53
N CYS A 51 -15.97 -25.08 -24.93
CA CYS A 51 -17.30 -25.29 -24.37
C CYS A 51 -17.22 -26.22 -23.15
N ASN A 52 -17.45 -25.69 -21.96
CA ASN A 52 -17.38 -26.48 -20.73
C ASN A 52 -18.54 -27.47 -20.62
N GLU A 53 -18.23 -28.66 -20.10
CA GLU A 53 -19.25 -29.54 -19.55
C GLU A 53 -19.91 -28.86 -18.35
N VAL A 54 -21.23 -28.68 -18.44
CA VAL A 54 -22.04 -28.10 -17.38
C VAL A 54 -23.32 -28.92 -17.25
N PRO A 55 -23.62 -29.46 -16.05
CA PRO A 55 -24.89 -30.12 -15.82
C PRO A 55 -26.03 -29.11 -15.94
N VAL A 56 -26.99 -29.38 -16.81
CA VAL A 56 -28.13 -28.49 -17.05
C VAL A 56 -29.42 -29.11 -16.53
N LEU A 57 -30.22 -28.29 -15.83
CA LEU A 57 -31.58 -28.67 -15.43
C LEU A 57 -32.57 -28.00 -16.38
N TYR A 58 -33.31 -28.81 -17.13
CA TYR A 58 -34.42 -28.36 -17.97
C TYR A 58 -35.70 -28.23 -17.15
N ALA A 59 -36.37 -27.09 -17.30
CA ALA A 59 -37.70 -26.84 -16.75
C ALA A 59 -38.57 -26.14 -17.79
N HIS A 60 -39.86 -26.48 -17.80
CA HIS A 60 -40.86 -25.76 -18.59
C HIS A 60 -41.57 -24.77 -17.68
N ALA A 61 -41.72 -23.54 -18.15
CA ALA A 61 -42.43 -22.50 -17.42
C ALA A 61 -43.47 -21.85 -18.33
N THR A 62 -44.60 -21.49 -17.71
CA THR A 62 -45.69 -20.78 -18.39
C THR A 62 -45.89 -19.46 -17.68
N GLN A 63 -45.68 -18.35 -18.38
CA GLN A 63 -46.02 -17.03 -17.88
C GLN A 63 -47.43 -16.68 -18.34
N LEU A 64 -48.33 -16.57 -17.37
CA LEU A 64 -49.70 -16.13 -17.56
C LEU A 64 -49.73 -14.60 -17.55
N THR A 65 -50.19 -14.01 -18.65
CA THR A 65 -50.62 -12.62 -18.72
C THR A 65 -52.14 -12.58 -18.85
N SER A 66 -52.77 -11.44 -18.60
CA SER A 66 -54.24 -11.30 -18.65
C SER A 66 -54.87 -11.82 -19.95
N ASN A 67 -54.15 -11.74 -21.08
CA ASN A 67 -54.66 -12.07 -22.40
C ASN A 67 -53.89 -13.20 -23.12
N SER A 68 -52.80 -13.74 -22.54
CA SER A 68 -52.00 -14.77 -23.21
C SER A 68 -51.20 -15.63 -22.23
N SER A 69 -51.03 -16.92 -22.58
CA SER A 69 -50.05 -17.78 -21.93
C SER A 69 -48.81 -17.87 -22.83
N THR A 70 -47.65 -17.51 -22.28
CA THR A 70 -46.37 -17.66 -22.99
C THR A 70 -45.61 -18.81 -22.33
N LYS A 71 -45.39 -19.89 -23.09
CA LYS A 71 -44.55 -21.01 -22.66
C LYS A 71 -43.11 -20.71 -23.03
N PHE A 72 -42.17 -20.99 -22.13
CA PHE A 72 -40.74 -20.83 -22.37
C PHE A 72 -39.97 -21.97 -21.72
N ILE A 73 -38.77 -22.23 -22.24
CA ILE A 73 -37.84 -23.19 -21.66
C ILE A 73 -36.98 -22.43 -20.67
N LYS A 74 -36.91 -22.90 -19.43
CA LYS A 74 -36.01 -22.41 -18.41
C LYS A 74 -34.94 -23.46 -18.17
N ILE A 75 -33.69 -23.05 -18.26
CA ILE A 75 -32.53 -23.91 -18.06
C ILE A 75 -31.71 -23.33 -16.93
N GLN A 76 -31.35 -24.19 -15.98
CA GLN A 76 -30.44 -23.82 -14.90
C GLN A 76 -29.09 -24.44 -15.18
N ALA A 77 -28.06 -23.60 -15.21
CA ALA A 77 -26.69 -23.99 -15.47
C ALA A 77 -25.79 -23.34 -14.40
N PRO A 78 -25.09 -24.11 -13.56
CA PRO A 78 -24.06 -23.55 -12.69
C PRO A 78 -22.88 -23.10 -13.56
N LEU A 79 -22.58 -21.80 -13.52
CA LEU A 79 -21.47 -21.18 -14.23
C LEU A 79 -20.41 -20.72 -13.23
N SER A 80 -19.24 -21.33 -13.29
CA SER A 80 -18.05 -20.86 -12.56
C SER A 80 -17.39 -19.70 -13.30
N LEU A 81 -16.59 -18.92 -12.57
CA LEU A 81 -15.79 -17.87 -13.18
C LEU A 81 -14.88 -18.44 -14.27
N HIS A 82 -14.77 -17.71 -15.37
CA HIS A 82 -14.09 -18.06 -16.61
C HIS A 82 -14.67 -19.26 -17.38
N ARG A 83 -15.73 -19.93 -16.93
CA ARG A 83 -16.35 -20.99 -17.73
C ARG A 83 -17.23 -20.44 -18.84
N THR A 84 -17.22 -21.12 -19.97
CA THR A 84 -18.07 -20.86 -21.11
C THR A 84 -19.03 -22.00 -21.33
N VAL A 85 -20.31 -21.66 -21.48
CA VAL A 85 -21.34 -22.60 -21.90
C VAL A 85 -21.74 -22.30 -23.33
N CYS A 86 -21.79 -23.36 -24.14
CA CYS A 86 -22.17 -23.27 -25.54
C CYS A 86 -23.49 -24.00 -25.78
N PHE A 87 -24.36 -23.41 -26.60
CA PHE A 87 -25.64 -24.02 -26.95
C PHE A 87 -26.11 -23.57 -28.34
N THR A 88 -27.00 -24.38 -28.92
CA THR A 88 -27.72 -24.07 -30.16
C THR A 88 -29.21 -24.03 -29.89
N ILE A 89 -29.94 -23.15 -30.57
CA ILE A 89 -31.39 -23.04 -30.48
C ILE A 89 -32.00 -23.49 -31.82
N ASP A 90 -32.83 -24.52 -31.78
CA ASP A 90 -33.53 -25.06 -32.95
C ASP A 90 -34.96 -24.51 -33.05
N ASP A 91 -35.08 -23.47 -33.87
CA ASP A 91 -36.34 -22.83 -34.22
C ASP A 91 -37.06 -23.51 -35.39
N SER A 92 -36.53 -24.63 -35.92
CA SER A 92 -37.18 -25.36 -37.00
C SER A 92 -38.53 -25.94 -36.55
N PRO A 93 -39.46 -26.21 -37.49
CA PRO A 93 -40.77 -26.77 -37.16
C PRO A 93 -40.66 -28.07 -36.33
N ASN A 94 -39.69 -28.92 -36.64
CA ASN A 94 -39.55 -30.26 -36.07
C ASN A 94 -38.56 -30.34 -34.90
N GLY A 95 -37.68 -29.36 -34.69
CA GLY A 95 -36.73 -29.37 -33.58
C GLY A 95 -35.67 -30.48 -33.65
N SER A 96 -35.33 -30.94 -34.86
CA SER A 96 -34.44 -32.07 -35.10
C SER A 96 -33.06 -31.69 -35.65
N LEU A 97 -32.83 -30.41 -36.00
CA LEU A 97 -31.58 -29.96 -36.61
C LEU A 97 -30.42 -30.01 -35.63
N ALA A 98 -30.69 -29.84 -34.34
CA ALA A 98 -29.65 -29.79 -33.30
C ALA A 98 -28.96 -31.15 -33.03
N PHE A 99 -29.53 -32.26 -33.51
CA PHE A 99 -28.95 -33.60 -33.34
C PHE A 99 -27.85 -33.92 -34.35
N ASP A 100 -27.82 -33.19 -35.46
CA ASP A 100 -26.81 -33.36 -36.50
C ASP A 100 -25.74 -32.27 -36.35
N ARG A 101 -24.51 -32.71 -36.07
CA ARG A 101 -23.36 -31.82 -35.83
C ARG A 101 -23.02 -30.98 -37.06
N ASP A 102 -23.34 -31.48 -38.24
CA ASP A 102 -23.04 -30.79 -39.50
C ASP A 102 -23.89 -29.51 -39.66
N ASN A 103 -25.01 -29.39 -38.94
CA ASN A 103 -25.85 -28.20 -38.95
C ASN A 103 -25.33 -27.07 -38.05
N ILE A 104 -24.38 -27.34 -37.15
CA ILE A 104 -23.87 -26.35 -36.19
C ILE A 104 -22.95 -25.37 -36.93
N GLY A 105 -23.22 -24.08 -36.76
CA GLY A 105 -22.51 -23.01 -37.44
C GLY A 105 -23.16 -22.60 -38.76
N ASP A 106 -23.60 -23.54 -39.59
CA ASP A 106 -24.17 -23.21 -40.91
C ASP A 106 -25.66 -22.83 -40.81
N ILE A 107 -26.47 -23.79 -40.35
CA ILE A 107 -27.92 -23.61 -40.18
C ILE A 107 -28.24 -23.12 -38.77
N LEU A 108 -27.62 -23.71 -37.76
CA LEU A 108 -27.84 -23.39 -36.36
C LEU A 108 -26.66 -22.57 -35.80
N PRO A 109 -26.85 -21.27 -35.49
CA PRO A 109 -25.78 -20.48 -34.90
C PRO A 109 -25.38 -21.03 -33.53
N LEU A 110 -24.08 -21.03 -33.25
CA LEU A 110 -23.53 -21.46 -31.96
C LEU A 110 -23.50 -20.27 -31.01
N HIS A 111 -24.28 -20.33 -29.95
CA HIS A 111 -24.28 -19.33 -28.89
C HIS A 111 -23.26 -19.72 -27.84
N SER A 112 -22.51 -18.74 -27.34
CA SER A 112 -21.60 -18.91 -26.21
C SER A 112 -21.87 -17.88 -25.15
N LEU A 113 -21.85 -18.31 -23.89
CA LEU A 113 -21.99 -17.45 -22.72
C LEU A 113 -20.84 -17.74 -21.77
N THR A 114 -19.93 -16.78 -21.63
CA THR A 114 -18.75 -16.88 -20.77
C THR A 114 -18.92 -16.02 -19.54
N PHE A 115 -18.72 -16.58 -18.35
CA PHE A 115 -18.65 -15.76 -17.13
C PHE A 115 -17.24 -15.16 -17.02
N ILE A 116 -17.06 -13.92 -17.47
CA ILE A 116 -15.71 -13.37 -17.66
C ILE A 116 -15.09 -12.78 -16.40
N ARG A 117 -15.89 -12.22 -15.49
CA ARG A 117 -15.38 -11.46 -14.34
C ARG A 117 -16.42 -11.34 -13.24
N LEU A 118 -15.99 -11.55 -11.99
CA LEU A 118 -16.72 -11.11 -10.81
C LEU A 118 -16.05 -9.84 -10.27
N GLU A 119 -16.79 -8.74 -10.31
CA GLU A 119 -16.29 -7.41 -9.96
C GLU A 119 -17.00 -6.91 -8.70
N HIS A 120 -16.22 -6.49 -7.72
CA HIS A 120 -16.69 -5.83 -6.52
C HIS A 120 -16.42 -4.33 -6.65
N GLU A 121 -17.48 -3.54 -6.52
CA GLU A 121 -17.42 -2.09 -6.57
C GLU A 121 -17.58 -1.53 -5.15
N TYR A 122 -16.45 -1.15 -4.54
CA TYR A 122 -16.37 -0.61 -3.19
C TYR A 122 -16.54 0.91 -3.20
N PRO A 123 -17.58 1.47 -2.57
CA PRO A 123 -17.71 2.91 -2.45
C PRO A 123 -16.68 3.47 -1.46
N ILE A 124 -16.06 4.59 -1.84
CA ILE A 124 -15.07 5.29 -1.00
C ILE A 124 -15.79 6.33 -0.14
N THR A 125 -15.62 6.23 1.17
CA THR A 125 -16.27 7.13 2.14
C THR A 125 -15.35 8.21 2.70
N GLN A 126 -14.03 7.97 2.68
CA GLN A 126 -13.01 8.93 3.12
C GLN A 126 -11.81 8.87 2.18
N ARG A 127 -11.16 10.02 2.00
CA ARG A 127 -9.93 10.15 1.22
C ARG A 127 -9.04 11.24 1.81
N TYR A 128 -7.75 10.96 1.92
CA TYR A 128 -6.74 11.99 2.16
C TYR A 128 -5.38 11.57 1.58
N LYS A 129 -4.50 12.54 1.32
CA LYS A 129 -3.14 12.32 0.83
C LYS A 129 -2.15 12.35 1.97
N PHE A 130 -1.15 11.49 1.90
CA PHE A 130 -0.09 11.39 2.91
C PHE A 130 1.24 11.02 2.27
N ALA A 131 2.33 11.25 2.99
CA ALA A 131 3.68 10.89 2.57
C ALA A 131 4.41 10.14 3.69
N LEU A 132 5.56 9.55 3.35
CA LEU A 132 6.51 9.07 4.35
C LEU A 132 7.47 10.21 4.70
N PRO A 133 7.63 10.56 5.97
CA PRO A 133 8.56 11.60 6.36
C PRO A 133 9.98 11.06 6.55
N GLU A 134 10.93 11.82 6.06
CA GLU A 134 12.30 11.84 6.52
C GLU A 134 12.43 12.84 7.68
N VAL A 135 12.90 12.34 8.83
CA VAL A 135 12.95 13.07 10.10
C VAL A 135 14.37 13.49 10.41
N ASP A 136 14.54 14.77 10.72
CA ASP A 136 15.79 15.37 11.16
C ASP A 136 15.57 16.11 12.50
N THR A 137 16.43 15.86 13.49
CA THR A 137 16.32 16.42 14.83
C THR A 137 17.58 17.18 15.20
N SER A 138 17.41 18.46 15.55
CA SER A 138 18.48 19.35 16.01
C SER A 138 18.14 19.89 17.40
N CYS A 139 18.89 19.49 18.42
CA CYS A 139 18.69 19.91 19.80
C CYS A 139 19.82 20.80 20.31
N ILE A 140 19.48 21.71 21.22
CA ILE A 140 20.41 22.51 22.01
C ILE A 140 20.12 22.33 23.49
N CYS A 141 21.16 22.38 24.31
CA CYS A 141 21.08 22.27 25.76
C CYS A 141 21.59 23.55 26.43
N GLU A 142 20.88 24.02 27.45
CA GLU A 142 21.23 25.21 28.21
C GLU A 142 21.18 24.93 29.71
N CYS A 143 22.32 25.10 30.38
CA CYS A 143 22.46 24.94 31.82
C CYS A 143 21.66 26.00 32.59
N ASN A 144 21.52 27.21 32.04
CA ASN A 144 20.77 28.28 32.70
C ASN A 144 19.26 28.20 32.39
N LEU A 145 18.46 27.79 33.38
CA LEU A 145 17.00 27.68 33.27
C LEU A 145 16.30 29.00 32.89
N ASN A 146 16.93 30.15 33.17
CA ASN A 146 16.40 31.48 32.87
C ASN A 146 16.97 32.08 31.58
N SER A 147 17.69 31.31 30.78
CA SER A 147 18.25 31.77 29.51
C SER A 147 17.14 32.17 28.54
N HIS A 148 17.35 33.28 27.83
CA HIS A 148 16.46 33.69 26.74
C HIS A 148 16.60 32.81 25.51
N VAL A 149 17.69 32.03 25.38
CA VAL A 149 17.98 31.22 24.19
C VAL A 149 17.11 29.96 24.10
N CYS A 150 17.00 29.22 25.21
CA CYS A 150 16.20 28.01 25.29
C CYS A 150 15.14 28.15 26.39
N ASN A 151 13.97 28.62 25.98
CA ASN A 151 12.85 28.88 26.88
C ASN A 151 11.56 28.24 26.35
N PRO A 152 10.59 27.93 27.24
CA PRO A 152 9.35 27.26 26.85
C PRO A 152 8.44 28.14 25.98
N GLN A 153 8.60 29.47 25.97
CA GLN A 153 7.77 30.36 25.16
C GLN A 153 8.15 30.24 23.69
N THR A 154 9.44 30.30 23.38
CA THR A 154 10.00 30.21 22.02
C THR A 154 9.93 28.79 21.46
N TYR A 155 10.26 27.78 22.27
CA TYR A 155 10.26 26.38 21.85
C TYR A 155 8.99 25.61 22.27
N SER A 156 7.87 26.30 22.48
CA SER A 156 6.57 25.63 22.63
C SER A 156 6.12 25.01 21.31
N LEU A 157 5.42 23.85 21.37
CA LEU A 157 4.84 23.22 20.17
C LEU A 157 3.81 24.09 19.44
N PHE A 158 3.28 25.12 20.09
CA PHE A 158 2.36 26.08 19.47
C PHE A 158 3.09 26.99 18.48
N ASN A 159 4.40 27.14 18.62
CA ASN A 159 5.25 27.87 17.70
C ASN A 159 5.92 26.88 16.76
N LYS A 160 5.46 26.83 15.49
CA LYS A 160 6.22 26.20 14.41
C LYS A 160 7.59 26.90 14.33
N CYS A 161 8.61 26.19 13.86
CA CYS A 161 9.93 26.80 13.73
C CYS A 161 9.85 28.01 12.80
N ASP A 162 10.53 29.10 13.16
CA ASP A 162 10.75 30.21 12.23
C ASP A 162 11.50 29.67 11.01
N GLY A 163 10.92 29.87 9.83
CA GLY A 163 11.47 29.39 8.56
C GLY A 163 12.89 29.91 8.37
N THR A 164 13.83 28.98 8.22
CA THR A 164 15.20 29.29 7.84
C THR A 164 15.28 29.40 6.32
N GLU A 165 16.20 30.21 5.77
CA GLU A 165 16.39 30.37 4.31
C GLU A 165 16.66 29.05 3.55
N ASN A 166 17.01 27.98 4.27
CA ASN A 166 17.26 26.65 3.70
C ASN A 166 16.08 25.68 3.84
N ASP A 167 14.95 26.10 4.43
CA ASP A 167 13.77 25.24 4.50
C ASP A 167 13.13 25.18 3.10
N THR A 168 13.08 23.98 2.52
CA THR A 168 12.34 23.75 1.29
C THR A 168 10.85 23.98 1.54
N ILE A 169 10.10 24.38 0.51
CA ILE A 169 8.66 24.69 0.59
C ILE A 169 7.85 23.55 1.24
N ASP A 170 8.33 22.31 1.16
CA ASP A 170 7.65 21.12 1.64
C ASP A 170 8.06 20.69 3.07
N THR A 171 8.97 21.42 3.72
CA THR A 171 9.46 21.11 5.08
C THR A 171 8.47 21.58 6.14
N SER A 172 8.01 20.68 7.00
CA SER A 172 7.34 21.06 8.26
C SER A 172 8.27 20.93 9.45
N CYS A 173 8.32 21.96 10.30
CA CYS A 173 9.21 22.01 11.45
C CYS A 173 8.45 22.34 12.73
N TYR A 174 8.72 21.58 13.79
CA TYR A 174 8.10 21.68 15.10
C TYR A 174 9.15 21.88 16.19
N ASN A 175 8.90 22.82 17.09
CA ASN A 175 9.73 23.02 18.26
C ASN A 175 9.27 22.10 19.40
N THR A 176 10.22 21.53 20.14
CA THR A 176 9.95 20.76 21.36
C THR A 176 10.84 21.25 22.49
N PHE A 177 10.28 21.29 23.69
CA PHE A 177 10.95 21.74 24.90
C PHE A 177 10.88 20.65 25.97
N SER A 178 11.99 20.39 26.64
CA SER A 178 12.06 19.48 27.78
C SER A 178 13.02 20.02 28.82
N SER A 179 12.64 19.95 30.10
CA SER A 179 13.55 20.23 31.21
C SER A 179 14.02 18.89 31.77
N ILE A 180 15.31 18.62 31.66
CA ILE A 180 15.90 17.30 31.96
C ILE A 180 16.94 17.48 33.06
N ARG A 181 16.97 16.54 34.00
CA ARG A 181 18.05 16.47 35.00
C ARG A 181 19.29 15.89 34.34
N LEU A 182 20.35 16.68 34.26
CA LEU A 182 21.58 16.25 33.60
C LEU A 182 22.38 15.29 34.47
N LYS A 183 23.16 14.46 33.77
CA LYS A 183 24.24 13.68 34.37
C LYS A 183 25.57 14.42 34.24
N ASN A 184 25.85 15.02 33.08
CA ASN A 184 27.13 15.64 32.73
C ASN A 184 26.96 16.99 31.99
N GLY A 185 27.96 17.88 32.12
CA GLY A 185 28.11 19.07 31.27
C GLY A 185 27.66 20.42 31.87
N CYS A 186 27.21 20.47 33.12
CA CYS A 186 26.91 21.72 33.85
C CYS A 186 27.61 21.74 35.22
N SER A 187 27.82 22.94 35.78
CA SER A 187 28.64 23.17 36.98
C SER A 187 28.15 22.48 38.25
N SER A 188 26.94 21.94 38.28
CA SER A 188 26.50 21.04 39.36
C SER A 188 25.70 19.87 38.80
N GLU A 189 26.04 18.67 39.25
CA GLU A 189 25.39 17.40 38.85
C GLU A 189 23.91 17.30 39.32
N THR A 190 23.42 18.29 40.07
CA THR A 190 22.04 18.37 40.57
C THR A 190 21.18 19.39 39.81
N GLN A 191 21.72 20.06 38.79
CA GLN A 191 20.98 21.05 38.01
C GLN A 191 20.10 20.42 36.92
N PHE A 192 18.90 20.96 36.78
CA PHE A 192 18.08 20.80 35.59
C PHE A 192 18.62 21.69 34.48
N SER A 193 18.59 21.22 33.24
CA SER A 193 18.87 22.02 32.05
C SER A 193 17.65 22.08 31.16
N ASN A 194 17.49 23.20 30.47
CA ASN A 194 16.51 23.32 29.41
C ASN A 194 17.07 22.73 28.12
N VAL A 195 16.28 21.88 27.47
CA VAL A 195 16.59 21.28 26.18
C VAL A 195 15.54 21.73 25.18
N CYS A 196 16.00 22.34 24.10
CA CYS A 196 15.17 22.87 23.04
C CYS A 196 15.55 22.18 21.73
N CYS A 197 14.58 21.60 21.05
CA CYS A 197 14.83 20.89 19.80
C CYS A 197 13.91 21.36 18.68
N LYS A 198 14.47 21.39 17.47
CA LYS A 198 13.75 21.54 16.21
C LYS A 198 13.65 20.17 15.54
N VAL A 199 12.43 19.71 15.30
CA VAL A 199 12.13 18.44 14.61
C VAL A 199 11.57 18.79 13.24
N ARG A 200 12.33 18.46 12.18
CA ARG A 200 11.97 18.70 10.79
C ARG A 200 11.47 17.43 10.13
N PHE A 201 10.46 17.57 9.29
CA PHE A 201 9.84 16.50 8.50
C PHE A 201 9.85 16.92 7.03
N ASN A 202 10.46 16.11 6.19
CA ASN A 202 10.48 16.27 4.73
C ASN A 202 9.85 15.05 4.05
N PRO A 203 9.12 15.20 2.93
CA PRO A 203 8.64 14.07 2.15
C PRO A 203 9.80 13.23 1.58
N TYR A 204 9.88 11.97 1.98
CA TYR A 204 10.95 11.06 1.55
C TYR A 204 10.82 10.73 0.05
N LEU A 205 11.86 11.05 -0.73
CA LEU A 205 11.95 10.82 -2.18
C LEU A 205 10.76 11.38 -3.00
N GLY A 206 10.05 12.39 -2.48
CA GLY A 206 8.85 12.92 -3.13
C GLY A 206 7.71 11.91 -3.28
N MET A 207 7.77 10.77 -2.57
CA MET A 207 6.73 9.75 -2.65
C MET A 207 5.47 10.22 -1.93
N SER A 208 4.33 10.11 -2.62
CA SER A 208 3.02 10.40 -2.06
C SER A 208 2.07 9.22 -2.23
N PHE A 209 1.15 9.12 -1.29
CA PHE A 209 0.15 8.07 -1.20
C PHE A 209 -1.23 8.68 -1.00
N THR A 210 -2.27 7.95 -1.38
CA THR A 210 -3.65 8.32 -1.10
C THR A 210 -4.29 7.23 -0.27
N ALA A 211 -4.73 7.57 0.94
CA ALA A 211 -5.50 6.69 1.81
C ALA A 211 -6.99 6.79 1.46
N VAL A 212 -7.68 5.65 1.44
CA VAL A 212 -9.10 5.55 1.13
C VAL A 212 -9.80 4.60 2.10
N LYS A 213 -11.02 4.97 2.51
CA LYS A 213 -11.87 4.10 3.32
C LYS A 213 -12.88 3.39 2.45
N LEU A 214 -12.73 2.08 2.32
CA LEU A 214 -13.64 1.22 1.58
C LEU A 214 -14.79 0.79 2.48
N ASN A 215 -16.02 0.94 1.99
CA ASN A 215 -17.23 0.41 2.63
C ASN A 215 -17.73 -0.83 1.87
N LYS A 216 -18.85 -1.44 2.31
CA LYS A 216 -19.38 -2.68 1.70
C LYS A 216 -19.54 -2.57 0.17
N PRO A 217 -19.12 -3.59 -0.60
CA PRO A 217 -19.14 -3.54 -2.05
C PRO A 217 -20.53 -3.81 -2.63
N ASN A 218 -20.75 -3.31 -3.85
CA ASN A 218 -21.75 -3.86 -4.76
C ASN A 218 -21.09 -4.92 -5.65
N ILE A 219 -21.67 -6.12 -5.69
CA ILE A 219 -21.12 -7.25 -6.44
C ILE A 219 -21.81 -7.38 -7.81
N TYR A 220 -21.01 -7.51 -8.86
CA TYR A 220 -21.47 -7.65 -10.24
C TYR A 220 -20.79 -8.81 -10.96
N ALA A 221 -21.58 -9.65 -11.62
CA ALA A 221 -21.08 -10.63 -12.56
C ALA A 221 -21.16 -10.11 -13.99
N LEU A 222 -20.06 -10.19 -14.72
CA LEU A 222 -19.98 -9.80 -16.12
C LEU A 222 -19.93 -11.05 -16.98
N PHE A 223 -20.82 -11.12 -17.97
CA PHE A 223 -20.87 -12.21 -18.93
C PHE A 223 -20.55 -11.71 -20.33
N LYS A 224 -19.75 -12.46 -21.08
CA LYS A 224 -19.54 -12.23 -22.51
C LYS A 224 -20.41 -13.20 -23.30
N TYR A 225 -21.34 -12.66 -24.07
CA TYR A 225 -22.23 -13.40 -24.95
C TYR A 225 -21.80 -13.19 -26.40
N ILE A 226 -21.51 -14.28 -27.11
CA ILE A 226 -21.07 -14.25 -28.51
C ILE A 226 -21.88 -15.27 -29.30
N VAL A 227 -22.30 -14.89 -30.51
CA VAL A 227 -22.95 -15.78 -31.47
C VAL A 227 -22.01 -16.03 -32.64
N TYR A 228 -21.75 -17.31 -32.93
CA TYR A 228 -20.88 -17.76 -34.01
C TYR A 228 -21.70 -18.39 -35.13
N LYS A 229 -21.31 -18.07 -36.37
CA LYS A 229 -21.84 -18.69 -37.58
C LYS A 229 -20.66 -19.06 -38.50
N THR A 230 -20.74 -20.18 -39.21
CA THR A 230 -19.76 -20.49 -40.26
C THR A 230 -20.08 -19.66 -41.51
N ASN A 231 -19.03 -19.22 -42.20
CA ASN A 231 -19.15 -18.64 -43.53
C ASN A 231 -19.19 -19.74 -44.60
N ASP A 232 -19.37 -19.35 -45.88
CA ASP A 232 -19.39 -20.28 -47.02
C ASP A 232 -18.08 -21.11 -47.18
N LYS A 233 -17.02 -20.77 -46.44
CA LYS A 233 -15.73 -21.49 -46.41
C LYS A 233 -15.59 -22.40 -45.19
N ASN A 234 -16.65 -22.60 -44.40
CA ASN A 234 -16.64 -23.31 -43.12
C ASN A 234 -15.71 -22.71 -42.05
N GLU A 235 -15.40 -21.42 -42.15
CA GLU A 235 -14.67 -20.68 -41.13
C GLU A 235 -15.64 -19.98 -40.18
N TRP A 236 -15.32 -20.00 -38.89
CA TRP A 236 -16.12 -19.32 -37.89
C TRP A 236 -16.05 -17.81 -38.01
N ASN A 237 -17.20 -17.15 -37.92
CA ASN A 237 -17.34 -15.72 -37.85
C ASN A 237 -18.23 -15.32 -36.67
N MET A 238 -17.93 -14.19 -36.04
CA MET A 238 -18.71 -13.64 -34.94
C MET A 238 -19.80 -12.72 -35.49
N VAL A 239 -21.06 -13.05 -35.20
CA VAL A 239 -22.25 -12.29 -35.65
C VAL A 239 -22.69 -11.28 -34.61
N GLU A 240 -22.59 -11.63 -33.33
CA GLU A 240 -22.92 -10.78 -32.19
C GLU A 240 -21.85 -10.95 -31.12
N ASP A 241 -21.40 -9.85 -30.50
CA ASP A 241 -20.51 -9.83 -29.34
C ASP A 241 -21.03 -8.77 -28.36
N LYS A 242 -21.35 -9.18 -27.13
CA LYS A 242 -21.91 -8.29 -26.10
C LYS A 242 -21.45 -8.68 -24.71
N VAL A 243 -21.11 -7.68 -23.91
CA VAL A 243 -20.85 -7.85 -22.47
C VAL A 243 -22.08 -7.43 -21.66
N VAL A 244 -22.53 -8.31 -20.76
CA VAL A 244 -23.71 -8.12 -19.91
C VAL A 244 -23.28 -8.10 -18.45
N LYS A 245 -23.37 -6.93 -17.81
CA LYS A 245 -23.14 -6.74 -16.36
C LYS A 245 -24.44 -6.96 -15.59
N VAL A 246 -24.48 -7.92 -14.65
CA VAL A 246 -25.65 -8.25 -13.82
C VAL A 246 -25.27 -8.08 -12.34
N SER A 247 -26.10 -7.37 -11.57
CA SER A 247 -25.91 -7.28 -10.12
C SER A 247 -26.28 -8.60 -9.46
N ILE A 248 -25.51 -9.01 -8.46
CA ILE A 248 -25.80 -10.20 -7.65
C ILE A 248 -26.33 -9.81 -6.27
N ASN A 249 -26.35 -8.52 -5.96
CA ASN A 249 -26.87 -8.01 -4.70
C ASN A 249 -28.40 -8.17 -4.64
N GLY A 250 -28.90 -8.81 -3.59
CA GLY A 250 -30.34 -8.91 -3.29
C GLY A 250 -31.08 -9.98 -4.08
N ASP A 251 -32.27 -9.63 -4.56
CA ASP A 251 -33.18 -10.55 -5.27
C ASP A 251 -32.69 -10.91 -6.68
N LEU A 252 -33.31 -11.95 -7.27
CA LEU A 252 -33.08 -12.42 -8.64
C LEU A 252 -33.08 -11.27 -9.66
N GLN A 253 -31.89 -10.95 -10.18
CA GLN A 253 -31.73 -9.95 -11.23
C GLN A 253 -31.84 -10.58 -12.61
N SER A 254 -32.47 -9.89 -13.56
CA SER A 254 -32.68 -10.41 -14.91
C SER A 254 -32.29 -9.42 -16.00
N LYS A 255 -31.62 -9.89 -17.06
CA LYS A 255 -31.27 -9.12 -18.27
C LYS A 255 -31.41 -9.97 -19.53
N PHE A 256 -31.81 -9.33 -20.64
CA PHE A 256 -31.75 -9.97 -21.96
C PHE A 256 -30.32 -9.90 -22.51
N ILE A 257 -29.81 -11.04 -22.97
CA ILE A 257 -28.41 -11.14 -23.42
C ILE A 257 -28.29 -10.94 -24.92
N ASP A 258 -29.27 -11.37 -25.71
CA ASP A 258 -29.27 -11.25 -27.16
C ASP A 258 -29.96 -9.95 -27.65
N ASN A 259 -29.67 -9.55 -28.88
CA ASN A 259 -30.29 -8.39 -29.52
C ASN A 259 -31.79 -8.60 -29.85
N ALA A 260 -32.21 -9.83 -30.14
CA ALA A 260 -33.60 -10.16 -30.45
C ALA A 260 -34.50 -10.24 -29.20
N ARG A 261 -33.90 -10.12 -28.00
CA ARG A 261 -34.54 -10.25 -26.68
C ARG A 261 -35.27 -11.59 -26.50
N THR A 262 -34.73 -12.67 -27.05
CA THR A 262 -35.26 -14.02 -26.91
C THR A 262 -34.62 -14.80 -25.76
N ILE A 263 -33.45 -14.40 -25.29
CA ILE A 263 -32.70 -15.09 -24.24
C ILE A 263 -32.55 -14.17 -23.03
N ARG A 264 -33.12 -14.58 -21.90
CA ARG A 264 -33.03 -13.87 -20.62
C ARG A 264 -32.13 -14.61 -19.66
N LEU A 265 -31.08 -13.93 -19.20
CA LEU A 265 -30.21 -14.38 -18.11
C LEU A 265 -30.76 -13.86 -16.79
N GLN A 266 -30.96 -14.77 -15.84
CA GLN A 266 -31.34 -14.51 -14.46
C GLN A 266 -30.27 -15.07 -13.53
N LEU A 267 -29.81 -14.28 -12.56
CA LEU A 267 -28.86 -14.73 -11.54
C LEU A 267 -29.54 -14.71 -10.18
N GLY A 268 -29.42 -15.82 -9.46
CA GLY A 268 -29.81 -15.88 -8.05
C GLY A 268 -28.75 -15.27 -7.14
N PRO A 269 -29.08 -15.01 -5.86
CA PRO A 269 -28.09 -14.62 -4.87
C PRO A 269 -27.05 -15.72 -4.74
N ILE A 270 -25.78 -15.36 -4.91
CA ILE A 270 -24.67 -16.20 -4.46
C ILE A 270 -24.64 -15.99 -2.95
N GLY A 271 -24.77 -17.06 -2.17
CA GLY A 271 -24.75 -16.95 -0.70
C GLY A 271 -23.43 -16.38 -0.17
N ASN A 272 -23.13 -16.62 1.11
CA ASN A 272 -21.93 -16.10 1.79
C ASN A 272 -20.59 -16.69 1.30
N MET A 273 -20.54 -17.28 0.10
CA MET A 273 -19.40 -17.99 -0.47
C MET A 273 -18.47 -17.09 -1.31
N ILE A 274 -18.65 -15.77 -1.26
CA ILE A 274 -17.82 -14.82 -2.00
C ILE A 274 -16.83 -14.15 -1.05
N ASN A 275 -15.54 -14.26 -1.37
CA ASN A 275 -14.49 -13.54 -0.64
C ASN A 275 -14.63 -12.03 -0.86
N THR A 276 -14.84 -11.27 0.20
CA THR A 276 -14.88 -9.80 0.15
C THR A 276 -13.74 -9.22 0.96
N LEU A 277 -13.14 -8.12 0.48
CA LEU A 277 -12.30 -7.28 1.32
C LEU A 277 -13.11 -6.72 2.49
N ASP A 278 -12.47 -6.67 3.65
CA ASP A 278 -13.02 -6.04 4.85
C ASP A 278 -13.21 -4.54 4.65
N SER A 279 -14.28 -4.00 5.23
CA SER A 279 -14.49 -2.55 5.27
C SER A 279 -13.44 -1.91 6.17
N GLY A 280 -12.73 -0.90 5.67
CA GLY A 280 -11.58 -0.36 6.39
C GLY A 280 -10.71 0.56 5.55
N MET A 281 -9.52 0.85 6.08
CA MET A 281 -8.55 1.74 5.46
C MET A 281 -7.57 0.99 4.57
N TYR A 282 -7.47 1.47 3.33
CA TYR A 282 -6.53 0.99 2.31
C TYR A 282 -5.79 2.20 1.74
N PHE A 283 -4.76 1.96 0.93
CA PHE A 283 -4.04 3.05 0.29
C PHE A 283 -3.49 2.65 -1.07
N VAL A 284 -3.16 3.66 -1.87
CA VAL A 284 -2.43 3.50 -3.14
C VAL A 284 -1.20 4.39 -3.15
N LYS A 285 -0.18 3.96 -3.89
CA LYS A 285 0.95 4.82 -4.25
C LYS A 285 0.50 5.74 -5.39
N ASN A 286 0.71 7.04 -5.27
CA ASN A 286 0.32 7.97 -6.32
C ASN A 286 1.31 7.87 -7.49
N ASN A 287 0.80 8.10 -8.70
CA ASN A 287 1.62 8.28 -9.89
C ASN A 287 2.56 9.50 -9.75
N PRO A 288 3.62 9.62 -10.56
CA PRO A 288 4.49 10.80 -10.57
C PRO A 288 3.75 12.13 -10.83
N ASN A 289 2.58 12.07 -11.50
CA ASN A 289 1.69 13.22 -11.70
C ASN A 289 0.82 13.56 -10.47
N GLY A 290 0.95 12.82 -9.37
CA GLY A 290 0.17 12.97 -8.13
C GLY A 290 -1.25 12.39 -8.17
N SER A 291 -1.65 11.72 -9.27
CA SER A 291 -2.95 11.07 -9.41
C SER A 291 -2.93 9.66 -8.82
N PRO A 292 -3.91 9.30 -7.97
CA PRO A 292 -4.04 7.95 -7.42
C PRO A 292 -4.80 6.98 -8.37
N MET A 293 -5.28 7.47 -9.51
CA MET A 293 -6.17 6.70 -10.39
C MET A 293 -5.44 5.55 -11.09
N GLY A 294 -6.11 4.38 -11.16
CA GLY A 294 -5.59 3.18 -11.81
C GLY A 294 -4.44 2.51 -11.06
N GLN A 295 -4.17 2.92 -9.82
CA GLN A 295 -3.12 2.35 -8.98
C GLN A 295 -3.68 1.20 -8.14
N ASP A 296 -2.83 0.21 -7.89
CA ASP A 296 -3.19 -0.94 -7.07
C ASP A 296 -3.33 -0.58 -5.59
N LEU A 297 -4.42 -1.05 -5.01
CA LEU A 297 -4.69 -0.99 -3.59
C LEU A 297 -3.68 -1.83 -2.81
N ARG A 298 -3.34 -1.34 -1.62
CA ARG A 298 -2.48 -1.97 -0.63
C ARG A 298 -3.17 -1.93 0.73
N HIS A 299 -2.86 -2.90 1.58
CA HIS A 299 -3.41 -2.99 2.93
C HIS A 299 -2.30 -3.06 3.98
N GLN A 300 -2.38 -2.14 4.93
CA GLN A 300 -1.48 -1.99 6.07
C GLN A 300 -2.20 -1.11 7.09
N PRO A 301 -1.86 -1.14 8.39
CA PRO A 301 -2.48 -0.25 9.37
C PRO A 301 -2.30 1.23 8.98
N VAL A 302 -3.36 1.86 8.49
CA VAL A 302 -3.43 3.27 8.09
C VAL A 302 -4.49 3.97 8.94
N ASN A 303 -4.23 5.21 9.33
CA ASN A 303 -5.18 6.02 10.09
C ASN A 303 -6.44 6.36 9.25
N ASP A 304 -7.62 6.30 9.85
CA ASP A 304 -8.81 7.01 9.36
C ASP A 304 -8.57 8.53 9.36
N ILE A 305 -9.40 9.29 8.65
CA ILE A 305 -9.27 10.75 8.52
C ILE A 305 -9.30 11.48 9.88
N ASP A 306 -10.04 10.97 10.87
CA ASP A 306 -10.15 11.61 12.19
C ASP A 306 -9.07 11.17 13.18
N SER A 307 -8.43 10.04 12.90
CA SER A 307 -7.41 9.42 13.74
C SER A 307 -6.01 9.96 13.45
N SER A 308 -5.10 9.87 14.43
CA SER A 308 -3.76 10.48 14.37
C SER A 308 -2.67 9.62 15.04
N SER A 309 -2.84 8.29 15.04
CA SER A 309 -1.86 7.39 15.67
C SER A 309 -0.54 7.41 14.89
N MET A 310 0.58 7.69 15.57
CA MET A 310 1.90 7.66 14.94
C MET A 310 2.47 6.23 14.75
N GLU A 311 1.75 5.19 15.21
CA GLU A 311 2.10 3.78 14.99
C GLU A 311 1.56 3.22 13.66
N LYS A 312 0.61 3.95 13.03
CA LYS A 312 -0.06 3.58 11.77
C LYS A 312 0.37 4.53 10.65
N LEU A 313 0.27 4.14 9.40
CA LEU A 313 0.50 5.04 8.27
C LEU A 313 -0.48 6.23 8.28
N GLY A 314 -0.12 7.30 7.57
CA GLY A 314 -1.03 8.42 7.31
C GLY A 314 -1.12 9.47 8.41
N TRP A 315 -0.15 9.55 9.33
CA TRP A 315 -0.04 10.68 10.27
C TRP A 315 0.66 11.92 9.67
N TYR A 316 1.43 11.76 8.60
CA TYR A 316 2.07 12.87 7.87
C TYR A 316 1.30 13.17 6.58
N ARG A 317 0.46 14.20 6.62
CA ARG A 317 -0.61 14.44 5.63
C ARG A 317 -0.36 15.70 4.82
N GLU A 318 -0.85 15.71 3.59
CA GLU A 318 -0.89 16.92 2.78
C GLU A 318 -1.89 17.91 3.41
N ASN A 319 -1.50 19.17 3.50
CA ASN A 319 -2.33 20.24 4.03
C ASN A 319 -3.45 20.59 3.02
N SER A 320 -4.69 20.72 3.52
CA SER A 320 -5.86 21.02 2.69
C SER A 320 -5.82 22.40 2.01
N PHE A 321 -5.13 23.37 2.61
CA PHE A 321 -5.04 24.75 2.12
C PHE A 321 -3.88 24.93 1.13
N ASN A 322 -2.74 24.28 1.40
CA ASN A 322 -1.52 24.39 0.61
C ASN A 322 -1.13 23.02 0.04
N LYS A 323 -1.58 22.75 -1.19
CA LYS A 323 -1.20 21.53 -1.92
C LYS A 323 0.33 21.45 -2.03
N GLY A 324 0.88 20.27 -1.81
CA GLY A 324 2.32 20.00 -1.77
C GLY A 324 2.95 20.13 -0.38
N LEU A 325 2.37 20.91 0.54
CA LEU A 325 2.89 21.03 1.90
C LEU A 325 2.40 19.87 2.77
N TYR A 326 3.32 19.11 3.37
CA TYR A 326 2.98 18.01 4.27
C TYR A 326 3.27 18.37 5.73
N GLU A 327 2.35 18.01 6.62
CA GLU A 327 2.46 18.29 8.05
C GLU A 327 2.02 17.09 8.90
N VAL A 328 2.53 17.04 10.13
CA VAL A 328 2.11 16.04 11.13
C VAL A 328 0.70 16.40 11.59
N TYR A 329 -0.25 15.52 11.32
CA TYR A 329 -1.65 15.70 11.69
C TYR A 329 -1.79 15.76 13.22
N LYS A 330 -2.34 16.87 13.74
CA LYS A 330 -2.37 17.19 15.18
C LYS A 330 -0.97 17.12 15.83
N GLY A 331 0.06 17.57 15.09
CA GLY A 331 1.45 17.51 15.52
C GLY A 331 1.75 18.27 16.81
N ASP A 332 1.01 19.35 17.06
CA ASP A 332 1.03 20.15 18.30
C ASP A 332 0.73 19.33 19.57
N ILE A 333 -0.10 18.28 19.45
CA ILE A 333 -0.42 17.37 20.56
C ILE A 333 0.45 16.10 20.47
N ASN A 334 0.54 15.52 19.28
CA ASN A 334 1.12 14.18 19.09
C ASN A 334 2.64 14.15 19.26
N LEU A 335 3.36 15.19 18.86
CA LEU A 335 4.83 15.22 18.95
C LEU A 335 5.31 15.46 20.38
N ARG A 336 4.54 16.20 21.20
CA ARG A 336 4.90 16.51 22.58
C ARG A 336 5.13 15.26 23.43
N ALA A 337 4.33 14.22 23.22
CA ALA A 337 4.40 12.98 23.97
C ALA A 337 5.32 11.92 23.35
N ARG A 338 5.80 12.12 22.10
CA ARG A 338 6.49 11.08 21.32
C ARG A 338 7.92 11.42 20.92
N HIS A 339 8.29 12.70 20.92
CA HIS A 339 9.68 13.08 20.75
C HIS A 339 10.38 13.03 22.11
N LEU A 340 11.18 11.99 22.31
CA LEU A 340 11.99 11.79 23.50
C LEU A 340 13.42 12.23 23.23
N VAL A 341 13.99 12.96 24.18
CA VAL A 341 15.36 13.46 24.11
C VAL A 341 16.04 13.17 25.43
N ASP A 342 17.31 12.81 25.37
CA ASP A 342 18.21 12.72 26.52
C ASP A 342 19.52 13.45 26.18
N ILE A 343 20.19 14.00 27.20
CA ILE A 343 21.44 14.74 27.01
C ILE A 343 22.60 13.90 27.50
N ILE A 344 23.57 13.67 26.61
CA ILE A 344 24.83 13.00 26.95
C ILE A 344 25.74 14.01 27.65
N ASP A 345 25.90 15.20 27.06
CA ASP A 345 26.74 16.27 27.59
C ASP A 345 26.21 17.63 27.11
N CYS A 346 25.80 18.48 28.05
CA CYS A 346 25.25 19.80 27.76
C CYS A 346 26.31 20.80 27.28
N HIS A 347 27.54 20.72 27.80
CA HIS A 347 28.63 21.62 27.40
C HIS A 347 29.03 21.34 25.94
N ASP A 348 29.15 20.06 25.59
CA ASP A 348 29.50 19.61 24.24
C ASP A 348 28.30 19.62 23.25
N GLN A 349 27.10 19.96 23.73
CA GLN A 349 25.84 19.92 22.98
C GLN A 349 25.54 18.52 22.40
N LYS A 350 25.91 17.44 23.09
CA LYS A 350 25.67 16.06 22.66
C LYS A 350 24.37 15.53 23.25
N TYR A 351 23.51 14.99 22.39
CA TYR A 351 22.19 14.48 22.79
C TYR A 351 21.87 13.15 22.11
N GLN A 352 20.87 12.47 22.65
CA GLN A 352 20.18 11.34 22.03
C GLN A 352 18.73 11.73 21.79
N SER A 353 18.21 11.42 20.62
CA SER A 353 16.83 11.68 20.23
C SER A 353 16.19 10.40 19.72
N LYS A 354 14.91 10.23 20.07
CA LYS A 354 14.06 9.14 19.63
C LYS A 354 12.66 9.68 19.35
N LEU A 355 12.14 9.38 18.17
CA LEU A 355 10.73 9.58 17.86
C LEU A 355 9.99 8.25 18.02
N GLU A 356 9.02 8.22 18.93
CA GLU A 356 8.11 7.09 19.15
C GLU A 356 7.00 7.08 18.10
N ALA A 357 7.39 6.74 16.88
CA ALA A 357 6.51 6.60 15.72
C ALA A 357 7.01 5.45 14.83
N ASN A 358 6.14 4.95 13.97
CA ASN A 358 6.46 4.01 12.90
C ASN A 358 6.31 4.72 11.54
N TYR A 359 6.89 4.13 10.50
CA TYR A 359 6.81 4.60 9.12
C TYR A 359 7.50 5.95 8.87
N TYR A 360 8.74 6.10 9.33
CA TYR A 360 9.60 7.24 9.02
C TYR A 360 11.03 6.80 8.73
N ILE A 361 11.78 7.66 8.05
CA ILE A 361 13.22 7.49 7.79
C ILE A 361 13.96 8.48 8.68
N ASN A 362 15.00 8.03 9.38
CA ASN A 362 15.88 8.96 10.08
C ASN A 362 17.00 9.44 9.14
N LYS A 363 17.06 10.75 8.89
CA LYS A 363 18.04 11.36 7.97
C LYS A 363 19.50 11.10 8.38
N ASN A 364 19.78 11.12 9.69
CA ASN A 364 21.14 11.04 10.22
C ASN A 364 21.72 9.62 10.13
N THR A 365 20.88 8.59 10.24
CA THR A 365 21.33 7.19 10.17
C THR A 365 21.04 6.53 8.83
N GLY A 366 20.15 7.11 8.00
CA GLY A 366 19.62 6.45 6.81
C GLY A 366 18.92 5.12 7.15
N ASP A 367 18.41 4.99 8.38
CA ASP A 367 17.87 3.71 8.84
C ASP A 367 16.49 3.46 8.23
N HIS A 368 16.45 2.51 7.29
CA HIS A 368 15.24 2.06 6.62
C HIS A 368 14.43 1.06 7.45
N SER A 369 14.92 0.57 8.59
CA SER A 369 14.26 -0.49 9.37
C SER A 369 12.88 -0.10 9.92
N LYS A 370 12.59 1.20 10.01
CA LYS A 370 11.32 1.74 10.53
C LYS A 370 10.27 1.98 9.46
N PHE A 371 10.54 1.66 8.20
CA PHE A 371 9.51 1.70 7.17
C PHE A 371 9.53 0.44 6.31
N PHE A 372 8.33 -0.09 6.08
CA PHE A 372 8.03 -0.97 4.97
C PHE A 372 6.69 -0.54 4.40
N ILE A 373 6.56 -0.63 3.08
CA ILE A 373 5.30 -0.41 2.39
C ILE A 373 4.83 -1.76 1.91
N ALA A 374 3.65 -2.20 2.37
CA ALA A 374 3.06 -3.46 1.97
C ALA A 374 2.88 -3.57 0.45
N ASP A 375 3.02 -4.78 -0.09
CA ASP A 375 2.80 -5.07 -1.51
C ASP A 375 1.33 -4.88 -1.93
N PRO A 376 1.05 -4.79 -3.25
CA PRO A 376 -0.32 -4.74 -3.76
C PRO A 376 -1.17 -5.91 -3.27
N LEU A 377 -2.48 -5.67 -3.13
CA LEU A 377 -3.43 -6.69 -2.66
C LEU A 377 -3.43 -7.97 -3.50
N HIS A 378 -3.24 -7.88 -4.82
CA HIS A 378 -3.19 -9.03 -5.73
C HIS A 378 -1.94 -9.90 -5.53
N THR A 379 -0.88 -9.37 -4.92
CA THR A 379 0.34 -10.12 -4.58
C THR A 379 0.16 -10.88 -3.26
N ILE A 380 -0.59 -10.30 -2.32
CA ILE A 380 -0.80 -10.86 -0.98
C ILE A 380 -1.94 -11.88 -0.98
N TYR A 381 -3.04 -11.58 -1.66
CA TYR A 381 -4.25 -12.40 -1.67
C TYR A 381 -4.42 -13.09 -3.03
N SER A 382 -4.24 -14.41 -3.07
CA SER A 382 -4.29 -15.20 -4.31
C SER A 382 -5.63 -15.15 -5.06
N TRP A 383 -6.73 -14.85 -4.35
CA TRP A 383 -8.07 -14.77 -4.92
C TRP A 383 -8.34 -13.43 -5.64
N ILE A 384 -7.46 -12.44 -5.52
CA ILE A 384 -7.59 -11.13 -6.16
C ILE A 384 -6.79 -11.12 -7.47
N ASP A 385 -7.47 -10.89 -8.59
CA ASP A 385 -6.82 -10.70 -9.90
C ASP A 385 -6.28 -9.27 -10.02
N GLY A 386 -7.05 -8.29 -9.58
CA GLY A 386 -6.65 -6.89 -9.53
C GLY A 386 -7.53 -6.09 -8.60
N ALA A 387 -6.95 -5.12 -7.89
CA ALA A 387 -7.66 -4.26 -6.97
C ALA A 387 -7.21 -2.81 -7.19
N VAL A 388 -8.01 -2.03 -7.91
CA VAL A 388 -7.59 -0.69 -8.37
C VAL A 388 -8.51 0.40 -7.88
N LEU A 389 -7.93 1.58 -7.68
CA LEU A 389 -8.67 2.78 -7.33
C LEU A 389 -9.18 3.52 -8.57
N TYR A 390 -10.48 3.81 -8.59
CA TYR A 390 -11.12 4.54 -9.68
C TYR A 390 -12.11 5.61 -9.16
N ASP A 391 -11.65 6.87 -9.15
CA ASP A 391 -12.43 8.02 -8.68
C ASP A 391 -13.20 7.74 -7.38
N ARG A 392 -14.53 7.64 -7.35
CA ARG A 392 -15.31 7.42 -6.12
C ARG A 392 -15.44 5.96 -5.67
N PHE A 393 -14.86 5.04 -6.43
CA PHE A 393 -14.95 3.62 -6.19
C PHE A 393 -13.58 2.96 -6.21
N ALA A 394 -13.49 1.80 -5.58
CA ALA A 394 -12.41 0.85 -5.86
C ALA A 394 -13.02 -0.41 -6.45
N PHE A 395 -12.35 -0.95 -7.45
CA PHE A 395 -12.77 -2.17 -8.12
C PHE A 395 -11.86 -3.30 -7.72
N VAL A 396 -12.43 -4.40 -7.25
CA VAL A 396 -11.70 -5.64 -6.95
C VAL A 396 -12.26 -6.72 -7.86
N ASN A 397 -11.40 -7.26 -8.71
CA ASN A 397 -11.71 -8.37 -9.58
C ASN A 397 -11.26 -9.65 -8.89
N GLN A 398 -12.15 -10.64 -8.81
CA GLN A 398 -11.77 -11.95 -8.33
C GLN A 398 -11.08 -12.75 -9.43
N LYS A 399 -10.02 -13.46 -9.04
CA LYS A 399 -9.34 -14.47 -9.85
C LYS A 399 -10.10 -15.80 -9.82
N GLU A 400 -10.71 -16.11 -8.68
CA GLU A 400 -11.49 -17.32 -8.45
C GLU A 400 -12.74 -16.98 -7.63
N SER A 401 -13.87 -17.61 -7.97
CA SER A 401 -15.16 -17.42 -7.30
C SER A 401 -15.90 -18.74 -7.21
N ALA A 402 -16.76 -18.86 -6.19
CA ALA A 402 -17.81 -19.86 -6.16
C ALA A 402 -18.70 -19.79 -7.42
N ASN A 403 -19.34 -20.91 -7.74
CA ASN A 403 -20.22 -21.02 -8.90
C ASN A 403 -21.44 -20.10 -8.74
N VAL A 404 -21.82 -19.44 -9.82
CA VAL A 404 -23.08 -18.70 -9.91
C VAL A 404 -24.09 -19.58 -10.62
N VAL A 405 -25.25 -19.79 -10.01
CA VAL A 405 -26.33 -20.51 -10.71
C VAL A 405 -27.00 -19.53 -11.67
N ALA A 406 -26.72 -19.71 -12.97
CA ALA A 406 -27.34 -18.95 -14.03
C ALA A 406 -28.63 -19.63 -14.49
N HIS A 407 -29.72 -18.88 -14.45
CA HIS A 407 -31.01 -19.29 -14.99
C HIS A 407 -31.20 -18.64 -16.37
N LEU A 408 -31.11 -19.44 -17.42
CA LEU A 408 -31.36 -19.01 -18.79
C LEU A 408 -32.82 -19.29 -19.16
N SER A 409 -33.56 -18.30 -19.63
CA SER A 409 -34.92 -18.46 -20.13
C SER A 409 -34.97 -18.15 -21.62
N PHE A 410 -35.48 -19.10 -22.40
CA PHE A 410 -35.51 -19.05 -23.86
C PHE A 410 -36.95 -18.87 -24.35
N TYR A 411 -37.18 -17.74 -25.02
CA TYR A 411 -38.43 -17.39 -25.67
C TYR A 411 -38.36 -17.76 -27.15
N ILE A 412 -38.70 -19.02 -27.45
CA ILE A 412 -38.72 -19.55 -28.82
C ILE A 412 -40.00 -19.09 -29.50
N LYS A 413 -39.86 -18.25 -30.53
CA LYS A 413 -41.01 -17.74 -31.30
C LYS A 413 -41.58 -18.86 -32.18
N ASN A 414 -42.89 -18.81 -32.44
CA ASN A 414 -43.60 -19.72 -33.36
C ASN A 414 -43.69 -21.20 -32.95
N VAL A 415 -43.50 -21.51 -31.67
CA VAL A 415 -43.63 -22.88 -31.15
C VAL A 415 -44.69 -22.93 -30.04
N SER A 416 -45.77 -23.67 -30.27
CA SER A 416 -46.88 -23.81 -29.31
C SER A 416 -46.55 -24.68 -28.10
N ASN A 417 -45.57 -25.59 -28.24
CA ASN A 417 -45.09 -26.42 -27.15
C ASN A 417 -43.56 -26.54 -27.22
N PRO A 418 -42.81 -25.64 -26.55
CA PRO A 418 -41.36 -25.68 -26.58
C PRO A 418 -40.87 -26.91 -25.82
N ASP A 419 -40.23 -27.83 -26.55
CA ASP A 419 -39.65 -29.06 -26.02
C ASP A 419 -38.16 -28.87 -25.69
N HIS A 420 -37.65 -29.60 -24.70
CA HIS A 420 -36.24 -29.57 -24.26
C HIS A 420 -35.25 -29.79 -25.41
N ARG A 421 -35.65 -30.54 -26.43
CA ARG A 421 -34.86 -30.83 -27.65
C ARG A 421 -34.47 -29.58 -28.45
N ARG A 422 -35.16 -28.45 -28.24
CA ARG A 422 -34.90 -27.20 -28.97
C ARG A 422 -33.67 -26.45 -28.48
N VAL A 423 -33.15 -26.75 -27.30
CA VAL A 423 -31.92 -26.13 -26.79
C VAL A 423 -30.93 -27.24 -26.44
N THR A 424 -29.88 -27.34 -27.24
CA THR A 424 -28.84 -28.37 -27.09
C THR A 424 -27.56 -27.73 -26.62
N PHE A 425 -26.99 -28.24 -25.53
CA PHE A 425 -25.70 -27.80 -24.99
C PHE A 425 -24.57 -28.64 -25.58
N HIS A 426 -23.45 -27.98 -25.87
CA HIS A 426 -22.28 -28.60 -26.47
C HIS A 426 -21.12 -28.56 -25.48
N GLN A 427 -20.32 -29.63 -25.46
CA GLN A 427 -19.09 -29.71 -24.66
C GLN A 427 -17.89 -29.98 -25.57
N GLY A 428 -16.75 -29.37 -25.25
CA GLY A 428 -15.47 -29.66 -25.88
C GLY A 428 -14.80 -30.86 -25.20
N ALA A 429 -13.93 -31.55 -25.92
CA ALA A 429 -13.02 -32.53 -25.33
C ALA A 429 -11.83 -31.80 -24.68
N SER A 430 -11.32 -32.30 -23.56
CA SER A 430 -10.15 -31.73 -22.87
C SER A 430 -8.86 -32.44 -23.25
N TYR A 431 -7.73 -31.75 -23.19
CA TYR A 431 -6.44 -32.28 -23.59
C TYR A 431 -5.30 -31.64 -22.79
N ILE A 432 -4.26 -32.43 -22.53
CA ILE A 432 -3.00 -31.99 -21.95
C ILE A 432 -1.86 -32.81 -22.54
N LYS A 433 -0.77 -32.14 -22.92
CA LYS A 433 0.45 -32.81 -23.35
C LYS A 433 1.40 -33.13 -22.20
N ASN A 434 1.63 -32.15 -21.31
CA ASN A 434 2.52 -32.29 -20.15
C ASN A 434 2.27 -31.17 -19.13
N PHE A 435 2.82 -31.31 -17.91
CA PHE A 435 2.88 -30.24 -16.91
C PHE A 435 4.19 -30.24 -16.13
N THR A 436 4.54 -29.14 -15.49
CA THR A 436 5.63 -29.02 -14.50
C THR A 436 5.15 -28.17 -13.34
N GLY A 437 5.78 -28.26 -12.18
CA GLY A 437 5.45 -27.35 -11.08
C GLY A 437 6.24 -27.62 -9.81
N GLU A 438 5.90 -26.87 -8.77
CA GLU A 438 6.45 -26.95 -7.42
C GLU A 438 5.36 -26.62 -6.41
N ILE A 439 5.34 -27.31 -5.26
CA ILE A 439 4.47 -26.95 -4.15
C ILE A 439 5.21 -25.93 -3.30
N ILE A 440 4.63 -24.76 -3.07
CA ILE A 440 5.26 -23.65 -2.35
C ILE A 440 4.42 -23.31 -1.13
N THR A 441 5.10 -23.16 0.01
CA THR A 441 4.60 -22.45 1.18
C THR A 441 5.42 -21.16 1.31
N ASP A 442 4.80 -20.02 1.01
CA ASP A 442 5.51 -18.74 0.96
C ASP A 442 5.73 -18.10 2.35
N ASP A 443 6.47 -16.99 2.38
CA ASP A 443 6.75 -16.18 3.58
C ASP A 443 5.50 -15.60 4.29
N MET A 444 4.32 -15.73 3.67
CA MET A 444 3.00 -15.32 4.17
C MET A 444 2.11 -16.51 4.55
N SER A 445 2.64 -17.74 4.56
CA SER A 445 1.91 -18.99 4.82
C SER A 445 0.86 -19.39 3.78
N ASN A 446 0.88 -18.82 2.57
CA ASN A 446 0.05 -19.34 1.49
C ASN A 446 0.64 -20.67 1.00
N HIS A 447 -0.19 -21.73 0.99
CA HIS A 447 0.21 -23.05 0.51
C HIS A 447 -0.46 -23.36 -0.83
N TYR A 448 0.35 -23.48 -1.89
CA TYR A 448 -0.16 -23.66 -3.25
C TYR A 448 0.75 -24.48 -4.14
N PHE A 449 0.16 -25.14 -5.15
CA PHE A 449 0.87 -25.78 -6.24
C PHE A 449 1.02 -24.79 -7.40
N ASN A 450 2.25 -24.41 -7.68
CA ASN A 450 2.60 -23.57 -8.82
C ASN A 450 2.82 -24.44 -10.06
N VAL A 451 1.79 -24.58 -10.89
CA VAL A 451 1.77 -25.51 -12.02
C VAL A 451 1.82 -24.77 -13.35
N THR A 452 2.64 -25.26 -14.26
CA THR A 452 2.67 -24.86 -15.67
C THR A 452 2.22 -26.03 -16.53
N VAL A 453 1.12 -25.87 -17.25
CA VAL A 453 0.61 -26.86 -18.20
C VAL A 453 1.08 -26.50 -19.61
N TYR A 454 1.38 -27.50 -20.42
CA TYR A 454 1.90 -27.36 -21.79
C TYR A 454 0.89 -27.92 -22.79
N GLU A 455 0.62 -27.15 -23.84
CA GLU A 455 -0.33 -27.49 -24.92
C GLU A 455 -1.62 -28.10 -24.36
N ALA A 456 -2.25 -27.40 -23.42
CA ALA A 456 -3.43 -27.86 -22.73
C ALA A 456 -4.66 -27.03 -23.09
N TYR A 457 -5.83 -27.64 -23.10
CA TYR A 457 -7.11 -26.97 -23.21
C TYR A 457 -8.21 -27.80 -22.53
N GLY A 458 -9.25 -27.12 -22.05
CA GLY A 458 -10.39 -27.74 -21.38
C GLY A 458 -10.26 -27.83 -19.87
N LEU A 459 -10.96 -28.79 -19.27
CA LEU A 459 -10.97 -29.07 -17.84
C LEU A 459 -10.01 -30.22 -17.55
N LEU A 460 -9.07 -30.01 -16.65
CA LEU A 460 -8.09 -31.01 -16.22
C LEU A 460 -8.30 -31.33 -14.75
N ASN A 461 -8.27 -32.62 -14.41
CA ASN A 461 -8.46 -33.09 -13.05
C ASN A 461 -7.11 -33.50 -12.48
N GLY A 462 -6.75 -32.95 -11.33
CA GLY A 462 -5.48 -33.15 -10.66
C GLY A 462 -5.66 -33.82 -9.30
N VAL A 463 -4.75 -34.70 -8.95
CA VAL A 463 -4.74 -35.43 -7.67
C VAL A 463 -3.35 -35.36 -7.06
N VAL A 464 -3.27 -34.98 -5.78
CA VAL A 464 -2.07 -34.99 -4.95
C VAL A 464 -2.06 -36.28 -4.14
N LYS A 465 -0.99 -37.05 -4.28
CA LYS A 465 -0.77 -38.29 -3.53
C LYS A 465 -0.13 -38.02 -2.19
N SER A 466 -0.40 -38.88 -1.21
CA SER A 466 0.21 -38.80 0.12
C SER A 466 1.72 -39.09 0.13
N GLY A 467 2.22 -39.84 -0.86
CA GLY A 467 3.64 -40.12 -1.05
C GLY A 467 4.12 -39.88 -2.49
N ILE A 468 5.11 -40.67 -2.93
CA ILE A 468 5.77 -40.55 -4.24
C ILE A 468 5.32 -41.61 -5.25
N SER A 469 4.44 -42.54 -4.85
CA SER A 469 3.92 -43.61 -5.68
C SER A 469 2.53 -43.24 -6.24
N GLU A 470 2.20 -43.77 -7.42
CA GLU A 470 0.83 -43.65 -7.96
C GLU A 470 -0.20 -44.46 -7.17
N GLU A 471 0.25 -45.47 -6.43
CA GLU A 471 -0.58 -46.35 -5.60
C GLU A 471 -0.90 -45.74 -4.23
N ASP A 472 -0.20 -44.67 -3.85
CA ASP A 472 -0.44 -43.97 -2.59
C ASP A 472 -1.84 -43.36 -2.56
N GLU A 473 -2.37 -43.16 -1.35
CA GLU A 473 -3.71 -42.59 -1.15
C GLU A 473 -3.81 -41.16 -1.69
N ASP A 474 -4.99 -40.83 -2.22
CA ASP A 474 -5.30 -39.48 -2.67
C ASP A 474 -5.51 -38.58 -1.47
N GLU A 475 -4.63 -37.60 -1.29
CA GLU A 475 -4.68 -36.65 -0.17
C GLU A 475 -5.56 -35.44 -0.50
N SER A 476 -5.49 -34.98 -1.76
CA SER A 476 -6.26 -33.83 -2.24
C SER A 476 -6.51 -33.95 -3.74
N SER A 477 -7.60 -33.35 -4.20
CA SER A 477 -7.96 -33.25 -5.62
C SER A 477 -8.27 -31.81 -5.99
N PHE A 478 -7.85 -31.39 -7.17
CA PHE A 478 -8.07 -30.03 -7.69
C PHE A 478 -8.40 -30.08 -9.19
N ASN A 479 -8.99 -29.01 -9.71
CA ASN A 479 -9.30 -28.91 -11.14
C ASN A 479 -8.64 -27.67 -11.75
N ILE A 480 -8.09 -27.79 -12.96
CA ILE A 480 -7.49 -26.70 -13.72
C ILE A 480 -8.36 -26.44 -14.96
N LEU A 481 -8.73 -25.17 -15.19
CA LEU A 481 -9.47 -24.77 -16.37
C LEU A 481 -8.59 -23.99 -17.35
N VAL A 482 -8.45 -24.50 -18.57
CA VAL A 482 -7.67 -23.90 -19.65
C VAL A 482 -8.59 -23.56 -20.84
N ASN A 483 -9.13 -22.35 -20.87
CA ASN A 483 -10.09 -21.95 -21.91
C ASN A 483 -9.46 -21.53 -23.24
N GLU A 484 -8.18 -21.13 -23.22
CA GLU A 484 -7.50 -20.55 -24.37
C GLU A 484 -6.87 -21.65 -25.22
N ILE A 485 -7.43 -21.85 -26.40
CA ILE A 485 -6.93 -22.84 -27.36
C ILE A 485 -5.69 -22.27 -28.06
N GLY A 486 -4.64 -23.09 -28.18
CA GLY A 486 -3.44 -22.76 -28.95
C GLY A 486 -2.32 -22.09 -28.15
N LEU A 487 -2.47 -21.95 -26.83
CA LEU A 487 -1.35 -21.51 -26.00
C LEU A 487 -0.30 -22.61 -25.87
N PRO A 488 1.00 -22.29 -26.03
CA PRO A 488 2.06 -23.28 -25.85
C PRO A 488 2.17 -23.72 -24.39
N TYR A 489 1.93 -22.81 -23.45
CA TYR A 489 1.92 -23.08 -22.02
C TYR A 489 1.07 -22.07 -21.26
N LYS A 490 0.58 -22.45 -20.08
CA LYS A 490 -0.12 -21.56 -19.14
C LYS A 490 0.20 -21.93 -17.70
N GLN A 491 0.40 -20.93 -16.85
CA GLN A 491 0.74 -21.10 -15.44
C GLN A 491 -0.46 -20.82 -14.54
N PHE A 492 -0.62 -21.61 -13.49
CA PHE A 492 -1.69 -21.53 -12.50
C PHE A 492 -1.12 -21.70 -11.09
N HIS A 493 -1.75 -21.03 -10.11
CA HIS A 493 -1.44 -21.22 -8.69
C HIS A 493 -2.66 -21.88 -8.05
N ILE A 494 -2.54 -23.15 -7.69
CA ILE A 494 -3.65 -23.94 -7.14
C ILE A 494 -3.50 -24.03 -5.63
N GLN A 495 -4.42 -23.44 -4.87
CA GLN A 495 -4.44 -23.54 -3.41
C GLN A 495 -4.57 -25.01 -3.00
N LEU A 496 -3.71 -25.45 -2.08
CA LEU A 496 -3.74 -26.81 -1.52
C LEU A 496 -4.10 -26.75 -0.03
N ASN A 497 -4.74 -27.81 0.47
CA ASN A 497 -5.06 -27.91 1.90
C ASN A 497 -3.77 -28.09 2.73
N HIS A 498 -3.70 -27.48 3.92
CA HIS A 498 -2.55 -27.58 4.84
C HIS A 498 -2.37 -28.96 5.52
N ASN A 499 -3.10 -29.99 5.10
CA ASN A 499 -2.91 -31.34 5.64
C ASN A 499 -1.62 -32.01 5.13
N THR A 500 -0.95 -31.38 4.18
CA THR A 500 0.36 -31.76 3.66
C THR A 500 1.37 -31.83 4.80
N ASP A 501 1.81 -33.04 5.16
CA ASP A 501 2.91 -33.22 6.10
C ASP A 501 4.16 -32.50 5.55
N LEU A 502 4.50 -31.36 6.17
CA LEU A 502 5.64 -30.51 5.79
C LEU A 502 6.99 -31.21 5.98
N LYS A 503 7.02 -32.42 6.57
CA LYS A 503 8.22 -33.25 6.66
C LYS A 503 8.57 -33.95 5.36
N ILE A 504 7.63 -34.04 4.41
CA ILE A 504 7.83 -34.72 3.14
C ILE A 504 8.36 -33.72 2.12
N GLU A 505 9.59 -33.95 1.63
CA GLU A 505 10.25 -33.07 0.65
C GLU A 505 9.67 -33.17 -0.77
N GLU A 506 9.07 -34.31 -1.11
CA GLU A 506 8.58 -34.60 -2.47
C GLU A 506 7.25 -35.37 -2.45
N LYS A 507 6.32 -35.00 -3.33
CA LYS A 507 5.02 -35.68 -3.49
C LYS A 507 4.71 -35.96 -4.96
N MET A 508 3.98 -37.05 -5.23
CA MET A 508 3.48 -37.34 -6.57
C MET A 508 2.19 -36.56 -6.83
N ILE A 509 2.12 -35.88 -7.99
CA ILE A 509 0.91 -35.26 -8.51
C ILE A 509 0.58 -35.88 -9.86
N CYS A 510 -0.69 -36.21 -10.06
CA CYS A 510 -1.20 -36.75 -11.30
C CYS A 510 -2.28 -35.85 -11.89
N ILE A 511 -2.21 -35.57 -13.20
CA ILE A 511 -3.21 -34.77 -13.94
C ILE A 511 -3.79 -35.60 -15.08
N SER A 512 -5.12 -35.67 -15.19
CA SER A 512 -5.87 -36.28 -16.29
C SER A 512 -6.73 -35.24 -17.02
N ASN A 513 -7.10 -35.54 -18.27
CA ASN A 513 -7.95 -34.67 -19.09
C ASN A 513 -9.45 -34.96 -18.93
N GLU A 514 -9.84 -36.15 -18.50
CA GLU A 514 -11.24 -36.51 -18.25
C GLU A 514 -11.30 -37.53 -17.12
N ASP A 515 -12.47 -37.70 -16.49
CA ASP A 515 -12.72 -38.79 -15.54
C ASP A 515 -12.97 -40.14 -16.24
N SER A 516 -12.79 -40.20 -17.57
CA SER A 516 -13.01 -41.41 -18.35
C SER A 516 -11.84 -42.40 -18.19
N LEU A 517 -12.16 -43.70 -18.24
CA LEU A 517 -11.20 -44.80 -18.16
C LEU A 517 -10.09 -44.76 -19.22
N ASN A 518 -10.31 -44.02 -20.32
CA ASN A 518 -9.34 -43.84 -21.40
C ASN A 518 -8.59 -42.50 -21.32
N SER A 519 -8.73 -41.78 -20.20
CA SER A 519 -8.04 -40.52 -20.00
C SER A 519 -6.53 -40.72 -19.96
N THR A 520 -5.82 -39.81 -20.61
CA THR A 520 -4.35 -39.77 -20.53
C THR A 520 -3.98 -39.14 -19.20
N LYS A 521 -3.56 -39.98 -18.24
CA LYS A 521 -3.05 -39.57 -16.94
C LYS A 521 -1.55 -39.33 -17.04
N ILE A 522 -1.09 -38.16 -16.59
CA ILE A 522 0.33 -37.80 -16.51
C ILE A 522 0.67 -37.64 -15.03
N CYS A 523 1.66 -38.37 -14.53
CA CYS A 523 2.09 -38.30 -13.12
C CYS A 523 3.54 -37.83 -13.02
N LYS A 524 3.83 -36.97 -12.03
CA LYS A 524 5.17 -36.45 -11.76
C LYS A 524 5.41 -36.28 -10.27
N ILE A 525 6.65 -36.52 -9.87
CA ILE A 525 7.17 -36.19 -8.54
C ILE A 525 7.48 -34.69 -8.52
N ILE A 526 6.92 -33.98 -7.54
CA ILE A 526 6.98 -32.54 -7.37
C ILE A 526 7.62 -32.23 -6.01
N LYS A 527 8.53 -31.27 -6.01
CA LYS A 527 9.24 -30.83 -4.80
C LYS A 527 8.38 -29.87 -3.98
N LEU A 528 8.57 -29.91 -2.66
CA LEU A 528 8.00 -28.98 -1.70
C LEU A 528 9.05 -27.92 -1.32
N HIS A 529 8.71 -26.65 -1.49
CA HIS A 529 9.51 -25.50 -1.08
C HIS A 529 8.79 -24.76 0.06
N VAL A 530 9.47 -24.57 1.20
CA VAL A 530 8.93 -23.88 2.36
C VAL A 530 9.84 -22.70 2.68
N GLU A 531 9.28 -21.50 2.63
CA GLU A 531 9.95 -20.26 3.03
C GLU A 531 9.68 -19.96 4.51
N ASP A 532 10.66 -19.36 5.19
CA ASP A 532 10.50 -18.92 6.57
C ASP A 532 9.55 -17.70 6.65
N LEU A 533 8.75 -17.64 7.71
CA LEU A 533 7.87 -16.52 7.99
C LEU A 533 8.64 -15.21 8.09
N LYS A 534 8.15 -14.17 7.41
CA LYS A 534 8.77 -12.84 7.43
C LYS A 534 8.52 -12.12 8.76
N GLU A 535 9.48 -12.18 9.68
CA GLU A 535 9.43 -11.40 10.92
C GLU A 535 9.82 -9.93 10.67
N THR A 536 8.89 -9.01 10.87
CA THR A 536 9.19 -7.58 10.91
C THR A 536 9.56 -7.15 12.34
N VAL A 537 10.82 -7.34 12.74
CA VAL A 537 11.30 -6.89 14.06
C VAL A 537 11.60 -5.39 14.03
N GLU A 538 10.72 -4.58 14.62
CA GLU A 538 10.90 -3.13 14.77
C GLU A 538 12.01 -2.82 15.80
N SER A 539 13.25 -2.56 15.36
CA SER A 539 14.32 -2.16 16.28
C SER A 539 14.19 -0.67 16.66
N LYS A 540 13.76 -0.39 17.90
CA LYS A 540 13.62 0.98 18.43
C LYS A 540 14.97 1.53 18.93
N LYS A 541 15.84 1.98 18.03
CA LYS A 541 17.16 2.57 18.38
C LYS A 541 17.08 4.09 18.65
N TRP A 542 17.87 4.56 19.61
CA TRP A 542 18.16 5.98 19.87
C TRP A 542 19.19 6.49 18.88
N VAL A 543 19.03 7.73 18.40
CA VAL A 543 19.97 8.36 17.47
C VAL A 543 20.76 9.43 18.20
N THR A 544 22.09 9.40 18.07
CA THR A 544 22.99 10.39 18.66
C THR A 544 23.14 11.59 17.73
N GLY A 545 23.18 12.79 18.29
CA GLY A 545 23.36 14.03 17.56
C GLY A 545 24.26 15.00 18.33
N LYS A 546 24.78 15.99 17.60
CA LYS A 546 25.54 17.10 18.17
C LYS A 546 24.90 18.42 17.74
N GLY A 547 24.44 19.19 18.72
CA GLY A 547 23.87 20.52 18.54
C GLY A 547 24.93 21.57 18.32
N TYR A 548 24.51 22.72 17.82
CA TYR A 548 25.35 23.90 17.71
C TYR A 548 24.60 25.11 18.27
N CYS A 549 25.19 25.78 19.26
CA CYS A 549 24.64 26.99 19.84
C CYS A 549 25.78 27.84 20.40
N GLU A 550 26.15 28.91 19.69
CA GLU A 550 27.23 29.81 20.13
C GLU A 550 26.89 30.58 21.40
N GLU A 551 25.61 30.88 21.63
CA GLU A 551 25.14 31.67 22.77
C GLU A 551 24.87 30.84 24.03
N CYS A 552 24.70 29.53 23.90
CA CYS A 552 24.36 28.65 25.00
C CYS A 552 25.53 28.49 25.96
N ASN A 553 25.22 28.37 27.26
CA ASN A 553 26.21 28.14 28.32
C ASN A 553 27.33 29.21 28.41
N LYS A 554 27.13 30.40 27.83
CA LYS A 554 28.03 31.54 28.04
C LYS A 554 28.02 31.90 29.52
N LYS A 555 29.19 31.89 30.16
CA LYS A 555 29.36 32.38 31.54
C LYS A 555 28.97 33.86 31.60
N GLN A 556 27.75 34.14 32.03
CA GLN A 556 27.28 35.50 32.25
C GLN A 556 28.19 36.17 33.28
N VAL A 557 28.64 37.40 32.99
CA VAL A 557 29.61 38.18 33.78
C VAL A 557 29.14 38.45 35.23
N GLU A 558 27.92 38.06 35.58
CA GLU A 558 27.40 38.04 36.95
C GLU A 558 28.29 37.27 37.93
N SER A 559 29.04 36.27 37.47
CA SER A 559 30.01 35.57 38.34
C SER A 559 31.06 36.55 38.88
N PHE A 560 31.53 37.51 38.08
CA PHE A 560 32.52 38.50 38.52
C PHE A 560 31.93 39.48 39.54
N ILE A 561 30.66 39.87 39.38
CA ILE A 561 29.96 40.78 40.31
C ILE A 561 29.69 40.10 41.65
N LYS A 562 29.36 38.79 41.66
CA LYS A 562 29.20 38.02 42.89
C LYS A 562 30.50 37.94 43.70
N PHE A 563 31.65 37.89 43.02
CA PHE A 563 32.98 37.95 43.63
C PHE A 563 33.43 39.36 44.08
N LEU A 564 32.71 40.43 43.73
CA LEU A 564 32.95 41.77 44.28
C LEU A 564 32.19 42.02 45.60
N ASN A 565 31.38 41.07 46.07
CA ASN A 565 30.74 41.19 47.37
C ASN A 565 31.56 40.43 48.44
N PRO A 566 32.20 41.11 49.42
CA PRO A 566 33.01 40.46 50.45
C PRO A 566 32.24 39.42 51.26
N SER A 567 30.91 39.56 51.35
CA SER A 567 30.04 38.60 52.03
C SER A 567 29.91 37.25 51.32
N ALA A 568 30.29 37.17 50.04
CA ALA A 568 30.24 35.94 49.25
C ALA A 568 31.55 35.14 49.29
N TRP A 569 32.67 35.75 49.72
CA TRP A 569 33.99 35.08 49.74
C TRP A 569 34.06 33.92 50.74
N PHE A 570 33.20 33.93 51.75
CA PHE A 570 33.20 32.97 52.84
C PHE A 570 32.01 32.00 52.82
N LYS A 571 31.15 32.08 51.80
CA LYS A 571 30.06 31.12 51.59
C LYS A 571 30.41 30.25 50.39
N ASP A 572 30.62 28.95 50.64
CA ASP A 572 30.78 27.88 49.64
C ASP A 572 32.13 27.79 48.89
N VAL A 573 33.28 27.97 49.57
CA VAL A 573 34.60 27.67 48.96
C VAL A 573 34.88 26.17 49.02
N ASN A 574 34.49 25.43 47.99
CA ASN A 574 34.71 23.97 47.90
C ASN A 574 35.75 23.55 46.84
N THR A 575 36.29 24.48 46.03
CA THR A 575 37.31 24.17 45.02
C THR A 575 38.55 25.07 45.09
N ILE A 576 39.70 24.57 44.68
CA ILE A 576 40.98 25.32 44.61
C ILE A 576 40.85 26.54 43.70
N GLU A 577 40.04 26.46 42.65
CA GLU A 577 39.76 27.60 41.76
C GLU A 577 39.00 28.72 42.47
N ASP A 578 38.06 28.39 43.35
CA ASP A 578 37.30 29.38 44.11
C ASP A 578 38.17 30.09 45.14
N ALA A 579 39.11 29.36 45.76
CA ALA A 579 40.13 29.94 46.63
C ALA A 579 41.06 30.92 45.88
N ALA A 580 41.51 30.56 44.67
CA ALA A 580 42.33 31.43 43.85
C ALA A 580 41.60 32.73 43.44
N LYS A 581 40.31 32.63 43.09
CA LYS A 581 39.47 33.78 42.75
C LYS A 581 39.23 34.71 43.95
N ALA A 582 39.02 34.15 45.14
CA ALA A 582 38.91 34.92 46.38
C ALA A 582 40.23 35.61 46.76
N CYS A 583 41.38 34.97 46.56
CA CYS A 583 42.68 35.64 46.78
C CYS A 583 42.88 36.82 45.80
N MET A 584 42.54 36.64 44.53
CA MET A 584 42.64 37.72 43.53
C MET A 584 41.73 38.90 43.84
N SER A 585 40.52 38.66 44.35
CA SER A 585 39.62 39.75 44.76
C SER A 585 40.20 40.52 45.96
N VAL A 586 40.76 39.84 46.97
CA VAL A 586 41.43 40.49 48.11
C VAL A 586 42.59 41.39 47.65
N VAL A 587 43.43 40.91 46.72
CA VAL A 587 44.54 41.69 46.14
C VAL A 587 44.02 42.92 45.40
N PHE A 588 42.93 42.78 44.63
CA PHE A 588 42.32 43.89 43.92
C PHE A 588 41.75 44.97 44.86
N TYR A 589 41.09 44.57 45.95
CA TYR A 589 40.62 45.51 46.98
C TYR A 589 41.78 46.20 47.70
N PHE A 590 42.88 45.49 47.96
CA PHE A 590 44.07 46.08 48.55
C PHE A 590 44.73 47.11 47.60
N ALA A 591 44.76 46.83 46.30
CA ALA A 591 45.23 47.77 45.28
C ALA A 591 44.34 49.02 45.20
N ILE A 592 43.01 48.87 45.20
CA ILE A 592 42.07 50.01 45.25
C ILE A 592 42.28 50.83 46.53
N PHE A 593 42.44 50.18 47.68
CA PHE A 593 42.69 50.86 48.95
C PHE A 593 43.98 51.68 48.91
N ILE A 594 45.06 51.15 48.32
CA ILE A 594 46.31 51.89 48.10
C ILE A 594 46.08 53.09 47.18
N VAL A 595 45.35 52.92 46.07
CA VAL A 595 45.02 54.03 45.15
C VAL A 595 44.22 55.12 45.85
N ILE A 596 43.24 54.75 46.70
CA ILE A 596 42.47 55.70 47.50
C ILE A 596 43.39 56.45 48.49
N ILE A 597 44.30 55.76 49.17
CA ILE A 597 45.28 56.41 50.06
C ILE A 597 46.16 57.40 49.28
N ILE A 598 46.62 57.02 48.09
CA ILE A 598 47.41 57.90 47.21
C ILE A 598 46.58 59.10 46.80
N LEU A 599 45.33 58.93 46.38
CA LEU A 599 44.44 60.04 46.02
C LEU A 599 44.15 60.97 47.20
N ILE A 600 43.94 60.41 48.41
CA ILE A 600 43.73 61.22 49.60
C ILE A 600 44.99 62.04 49.93
N LYS A 601 46.16 61.38 49.90
CA LYS A 601 47.43 62.02 50.27
C LYS A 601 47.94 63.01 49.22
N SER A 602 47.72 62.73 47.94
CA SER A 602 48.24 63.52 46.83
C SER A 602 47.26 64.56 46.29
N CYS A 603 45.94 64.38 46.45
CA CYS A 603 44.94 65.34 45.98
C CYS A 603 44.20 66.03 47.14
N LEU A 604 43.59 65.27 48.06
CA LEU A 604 42.73 65.84 49.10
C LEU A 604 43.50 66.64 50.16
N ILE A 605 44.60 66.11 50.70
CA ILE A 605 45.40 66.82 51.73
C ILE A 605 45.95 68.17 51.20
N PRO A 606 46.58 68.25 50.00
CA PRO A 606 47.05 69.54 49.50
C PRO A 606 45.90 70.49 49.13
N LEU A 607 44.76 69.98 48.63
CA LEU A 607 43.57 70.82 48.39
C LEU A 607 42.99 71.39 49.69
N LEU A 608 42.92 70.58 50.76
CA LEU A 608 42.46 71.02 52.08
C LEU A 608 43.44 72.02 52.72
N GLN A 609 44.75 71.86 52.52
CA GLN A 609 45.76 72.82 52.97
C GLN A 609 45.67 74.16 52.21
N CYS A 610 45.32 74.14 50.92
CA CYS A 610 45.09 75.36 50.14
C CYS A 610 43.78 76.09 50.51
N ILE A 611 42.74 75.37 50.95
CA ILE A 611 41.43 75.96 51.29
C ILE A 611 41.38 76.48 52.74
N ILE A 612 42.15 75.88 53.66
CA ILE A 612 42.06 76.18 55.11
C ILE A 612 43.11 77.22 55.59
N CYS A 613 44.05 77.67 54.74
CA CYS A 613 45.06 78.67 55.14
C CYS A 613 45.39 79.72 54.06
N PRO A 614 44.60 80.81 53.92
CA PRO A 614 45.05 82.01 53.23
C PRO A 614 45.86 82.85 54.23
N GLY A 615 47.12 82.48 54.50
CA GLY A 615 47.87 83.17 55.57
C GLY A 615 49.38 82.98 55.70
N TYR A 616 50.05 82.22 54.82
CA TYR A 616 51.52 82.15 54.80
C TYR A 616 52.06 82.46 53.39
N PHE A 617 51.81 83.70 52.98
CA PHE A 617 52.73 84.42 52.11
C PHE A 617 54.01 84.72 52.91
N PHE A 618 55.16 84.51 52.28
CA PHE A 618 56.53 84.81 52.72
C PHE A 618 57.29 83.76 53.53
N MET A 619 58.50 83.49 53.01
CA MET A 619 59.65 82.83 53.66
C MET A 619 59.47 81.32 53.88
N VAL A 620 60.22 80.40 53.28
CA VAL A 620 61.66 80.38 52.98
C VAL A 620 61.96 79.34 51.90
N LYS A 621 62.87 79.71 50.99
CA LYS A 621 63.53 78.89 49.98
C LYS A 621 64.78 78.22 50.59
N LYS A 622 65.05 76.97 50.18
CA LYS A 622 66.24 76.10 50.41
C LYS A 622 66.30 75.29 51.72
N ARG A 623 65.98 74.00 51.62
CA ARG A 623 66.99 72.98 51.24
C ARG A 623 66.34 71.91 50.37
#